data_AF-A0A7L2KVZ5-F1
#
_entry.id   AF-A0A7L2KVZ5-F1
#
_cell.length_a   1.000
_cell.length_b   1.000
_cell.length_c   1.000
_cell.angle_alpha   90.00
_cell.angle_beta   90.00
_cell.angle_gamma   90.00
#
_symmetry.space_group_name_H-M   'P 1'
#
loop_
_entity.id
_entity.type
_entity.pdbx_description
1 polymer ?
#
loop_
_entity_poly.entity_id
_entity_poly.type
_entity_poly.pdbx_seq_one_letter_code
_entity_poly.pdbx_strand_id
1 'polypeptide(L)'
;GKPRQENERLRTQALKKAKEEKVENSKKESELLGARRELESLRKQHQKLSKKLLKYSLFKRYLEEVVENSQFRDIDDVITYYKALVRTRKDLLQSQWWHRQLLEQGKVLQQQIRAEKEAEMLQCKNNLAQLQESLEQAQSDIHQWEDRWAKAQDRAARKAMELKSLTMAIHSLFQ
;
A
#
# COMPACT_ATOMS: atom_id res chain seq x y z
N GLY A 1 -62.40 -9.28 -90.30
CA GLY A 1 -62.22 -8.08 -89.44
C GLY A 1 -62.49 -8.36 -87.96
N LYS A 2 -63.71 -8.80 -87.60
CA LYS A 2 -64.20 -8.78 -86.20
C LYS A 2 -63.68 -9.89 -85.25
N PRO A 3 -63.52 -11.18 -85.64
CA PRO A 3 -63.10 -12.23 -84.70
C PRO A 3 -61.63 -12.10 -84.24
N ARG A 4 -60.79 -11.50 -85.09
CA ARG A 4 -59.35 -11.34 -84.83
C ARG A 4 -59.10 -10.28 -83.75
N GLN A 5 -59.82 -9.16 -83.80
CA GLN A 5 -59.75 -8.09 -82.78
C GLN A 5 -60.26 -8.53 -81.41
N GLU A 6 -61.30 -9.35 -81.37
CA GLU A 6 -61.88 -9.84 -80.11
C GLU A 6 -60.95 -10.84 -79.42
N ASN A 7 -60.32 -11.74 -80.19
CA ASN A 7 -59.28 -12.63 -79.68
C ASN A 7 -58.06 -11.83 -79.16
N GLU A 8 -57.66 -10.77 -79.86
CA GLU A 8 -56.55 -9.89 -79.46
C GLU A 8 -56.85 -9.10 -78.17
N ARG A 9 -58.12 -8.72 -77.95
CA ARG A 9 -58.61 -8.12 -76.69
C ARG A 9 -58.58 -9.12 -75.54
N LEU A 10 -59.06 -10.35 -75.74
CA LEU A 10 -59.01 -11.40 -74.71
C LEU A 10 -57.56 -11.74 -74.35
N ARG A 11 -56.68 -11.81 -75.35
CA ARG A 11 -55.24 -12.07 -75.16
C ARG A 11 -54.54 -10.97 -74.36
N THR A 12 -54.84 -9.70 -74.65
CA THR A 12 -54.30 -8.56 -73.91
C THR A 12 -54.83 -8.48 -72.48
N GLN A 13 -56.12 -8.80 -72.25
CA GLN A 13 -56.69 -8.88 -70.91
C GLN A 13 -56.08 -10.02 -70.07
N ALA A 14 -55.91 -11.21 -70.67
CA ALA A 14 -55.26 -12.34 -70.02
C ALA A 14 -53.80 -12.02 -69.66
N LEU A 15 -53.06 -11.35 -70.56
CA LEU A 15 -51.69 -10.91 -70.31
C LEU A 15 -51.61 -9.85 -69.18
N LYS A 16 -52.56 -8.93 -69.11
CA LYS A 16 -52.62 -7.91 -68.04
C LYS A 16 -52.87 -8.58 -66.68
N LYS A 17 -53.84 -9.49 -66.62
CA LYS A 17 -54.16 -10.25 -65.39
C LYS A 17 -52.98 -11.11 -64.93
N ALA A 18 -52.30 -11.78 -65.86
CA ALA A 18 -51.09 -12.55 -65.55
C ALA A 18 -49.94 -11.67 -65.03
N LYS A 19 -49.78 -10.44 -65.54
CA LYS A 19 -48.80 -9.48 -65.03
C LYS A 19 -49.14 -8.99 -63.63
N GLU A 20 -50.40 -8.63 -63.38
CA GLU A 20 -50.88 -8.20 -62.06
C GLU A 20 -50.70 -9.31 -61.02
N GLU A 21 -51.08 -10.55 -61.37
CA GLU A 21 -50.90 -11.73 -60.52
C GLU A 21 -49.43 -11.99 -60.22
N LYS A 22 -48.53 -11.84 -61.21
CA LYS A 22 -47.08 -11.98 -60.99
C LYS A 22 -46.53 -10.92 -60.04
N VAL A 23 -46.96 -9.67 -60.17
CA VAL A 23 -46.53 -8.58 -59.28
C VAL A 23 -47.04 -8.82 -57.85
N GLU A 24 -48.30 -9.20 -57.71
CA GLU A 24 -48.91 -9.51 -56.41
C GLU A 24 -48.24 -10.71 -55.75
N ASN A 25 -47.93 -11.76 -56.52
CA ASN A 25 -47.21 -12.92 -56.02
C ASN A 25 -45.79 -12.55 -55.57
N SER A 26 -45.09 -11.68 -56.32
CA SER A 26 -43.76 -11.20 -55.94
C SER A 26 -43.77 -10.36 -54.65
N LYS A 27 -44.80 -9.54 -54.42
CA LYS A 27 -44.97 -8.80 -53.15
C LYS A 27 -45.15 -9.75 -51.98
N LYS A 28 -46.07 -10.72 -52.10
CA LYS A 28 -46.33 -11.75 -51.09
C LYS A 28 -45.08 -12.58 -50.78
N GLU A 29 -44.29 -12.93 -51.80
CA GLU A 29 -43.01 -13.62 -51.62
C GLU A 29 -42.00 -12.77 -50.84
N SER A 30 -41.89 -11.47 -51.14
CA SER A 30 -41.02 -10.55 -50.40
C SER A 30 -41.44 -10.39 -48.95
N GLU A 31 -42.75 -10.24 -48.68
CA GLU A 31 -43.31 -10.18 -47.33
C GLU A 31 -43.08 -11.48 -46.56
N LEU A 32 -43.29 -12.64 -47.20
CA LEU A 32 -42.98 -13.95 -46.63
C LEU A 32 -41.49 -14.07 -46.27
N LEU A 33 -40.58 -13.59 -47.13
CA LEU A 33 -39.15 -13.57 -46.84
C LEU A 33 -38.79 -12.64 -45.67
N GLY A 34 -39.47 -11.49 -45.56
CA GLY A 34 -39.33 -10.57 -44.41
C GLY A 34 -39.77 -11.23 -43.11
N ALA A 35 -41.00 -11.76 -43.08
CA ALA A 35 -41.56 -12.46 -41.93
C ALA A 35 -40.71 -13.66 -41.51
N ARG A 36 -40.16 -14.43 -42.47
CA ARG A 36 -39.23 -15.54 -42.17
C ARG A 36 -37.96 -15.07 -41.48
N ARG A 37 -37.35 -13.97 -41.94
CA ARG A 37 -36.14 -13.40 -41.32
C ARG A 37 -36.41 -12.92 -39.90
N GLU A 38 -37.53 -12.22 -39.69
CA GLU A 38 -37.94 -11.75 -38.36
C GLU A 38 -38.16 -12.93 -37.41
N LEU A 39 -38.89 -13.96 -37.86
CA LEU A 39 -39.16 -15.16 -37.08
C LEU A 39 -37.87 -15.90 -36.70
N GLU A 40 -36.88 -15.96 -37.61
CA GLU A 40 -35.57 -16.53 -37.29
C GLU A 40 -34.80 -15.69 -36.28
N SER A 41 -34.88 -14.36 -36.37
CA SER A 41 -34.26 -13.44 -35.40
C SER A 41 -34.87 -13.60 -34.00
N LEU A 42 -36.20 -13.71 -33.90
CA LEU A 42 -36.92 -13.93 -32.65
C LEU A 42 -36.59 -15.29 -32.05
N ARG A 43 -36.49 -16.35 -32.87
CA ARG A 43 -36.03 -17.67 -32.42
C ARG A 43 -34.63 -17.62 -31.81
N LYS A 44 -33.70 -16.90 -32.45
CA LYS A 44 -32.33 -16.72 -31.91
C LYS A 44 -32.34 -15.96 -30.58
N GLN A 45 -33.15 -14.91 -30.45
CA GLN A 45 -33.30 -14.17 -29.18
C GLN A 45 -33.90 -15.05 -28.09
N HIS A 46 -34.99 -15.77 -28.39
CA HIS A 46 -35.62 -16.71 -27.48
C HIS A 46 -34.62 -17.75 -26.97
N GLN A 47 -33.86 -18.39 -27.87
CA GLN A 47 -32.83 -19.36 -27.47
C GLN A 47 -31.77 -18.74 -26.55
N LYS A 48 -31.31 -17.51 -26.82
CA LYS A 48 -30.36 -16.80 -25.95
C LYS A 48 -30.95 -16.55 -24.56
N LEU A 49 -32.21 -16.13 -24.48
CA LEU A 49 -32.91 -15.88 -23.23
C LEU A 49 -33.17 -17.17 -22.45
N SER A 50 -33.63 -18.24 -23.10
CA SER A 50 -33.84 -19.54 -22.46
C SER A 50 -32.54 -20.09 -21.86
N LYS A 51 -31.41 -19.97 -22.57
CA LYS A 51 -30.10 -20.37 -22.03
C LYS A 51 -29.72 -19.55 -20.80
N LYS A 52 -29.95 -18.23 -20.82
CA LYS A 52 -29.72 -17.37 -19.65
C LYS A 52 -30.63 -17.75 -18.48
N LEU A 53 -31.91 -17.99 -18.74
CA LEU A 53 -32.89 -18.36 -17.72
C LEU A 53 -32.51 -19.67 -17.03
N LEU A 54 -32.10 -20.69 -17.79
CA LEU A 54 -31.61 -21.96 -17.24
C LEU A 54 -30.34 -21.77 -16.38
N LYS A 55 -29.46 -20.84 -16.77
CA LYS A 55 -28.29 -20.52 -15.95
C LYS A 55 -28.69 -19.84 -14.65
N TYR A 56 -29.57 -18.83 -14.72
CA TYR A 56 -29.99 -18.05 -13.56
C TYR A 56 -30.93 -18.82 -12.63
N SER A 57 -31.68 -19.82 -13.10
CA SER A 57 -32.54 -20.65 -12.25
C SER A 57 -31.73 -21.46 -11.23
N LEU A 58 -30.54 -21.94 -11.62
CA LEU A 58 -29.63 -22.63 -10.69
C LEU A 58 -29.18 -21.70 -9.56
N PHE A 59 -28.77 -20.48 -9.90
CA PHE A 59 -28.35 -19.47 -8.91
C PHE A 59 -29.51 -19.01 -8.04
N LYS A 60 -30.69 -18.82 -8.63
CA LYS A 60 -31.91 -18.46 -7.91
C LYS A 60 -32.24 -19.54 -6.87
N ARG A 61 -32.29 -20.81 -7.27
CA ARG A 61 -32.56 -21.93 -6.34
C ARG A 61 -31.55 -21.99 -5.20
N TYR A 62 -30.27 -21.80 -5.50
CA TYR A 62 -29.24 -21.73 -4.47
C TYR A 62 -29.49 -20.58 -3.49
N LEU A 63 -29.84 -19.39 -3.98
CA LEU A 63 -30.12 -18.24 -3.11
C LEU A 63 -31.41 -18.43 -2.29
N GLU A 64 -32.42 -19.10 -2.86
CA GLU A 64 -33.63 -19.51 -2.13
C GLU A 64 -33.26 -20.47 -0.99
N GLU A 65 -32.43 -21.48 -1.24
CA GLU A 65 -31.94 -22.41 -0.21
C GLU A 65 -31.12 -21.68 0.87
N VAL A 66 -30.29 -20.70 0.49
CA VAL A 66 -29.55 -19.88 1.47
C VAL A 66 -30.52 -19.09 2.35
N VAL A 67 -31.57 -18.50 1.78
CA VAL A 67 -32.59 -17.78 2.54
C VAL A 67 -33.32 -18.73 3.50
N GLU A 68 -33.73 -19.91 3.02
CA GLU A 68 -34.41 -20.93 3.85
C GLU A 68 -33.57 -21.41 5.04
N ASN A 69 -32.24 -21.50 4.87
CA ASN A 69 -31.33 -22.02 5.89
C ASN A 69 -30.64 -20.93 6.72
N SER A 70 -31.06 -19.66 6.63
CA SER A 70 -30.38 -18.56 7.30
C SER A 70 -31.35 -17.52 7.88
N GLN A 71 -30.80 -16.40 8.36
CA GLN A 71 -31.55 -15.33 9.01
C GLN A 71 -32.04 -14.25 8.01
N PHE A 72 -31.76 -14.42 6.71
CA PHE A 72 -32.16 -13.45 5.69
C PHE A 72 -33.65 -13.61 5.36
N ARG A 73 -34.39 -12.51 5.15
CA ARG A 73 -35.81 -12.61 4.79
C ARG A 73 -36.02 -12.98 3.33
N ASP A 74 -35.17 -12.46 2.46
CA ASP A 74 -35.25 -12.68 1.03
C ASP A 74 -33.86 -12.60 0.36
N ILE A 75 -33.83 -12.86 -0.94
CA ILE A 75 -32.61 -12.84 -1.74
C ILE A 75 -32.01 -11.42 -1.80
N ASP A 76 -32.84 -10.37 -1.74
CA ASP A 76 -32.38 -8.99 -1.80
C ASP A 76 -31.65 -8.59 -0.50
N ASP A 77 -32.11 -9.09 0.66
CA ASP A 77 -31.42 -8.98 1.95
C ASP A 77 -30.04 -9.66 1.88
N VAL A 78 -29.93 -10.86 1.29
CA VAL A 78 -28.63 -11.54 1.06
C VAL A 78 -27.70 -10.70 0.20
N ILE A 79 -28.21 -10.17 -0.92
CA ILE A 79 -27.43 -9.35 -1.86
C ILE A 79 -26.96 -8.05 -1.19
N THR A 80 -27.84 -7.42 -0.41
CA THR A 80 -27.53 -6.18 0.31
C THR A 80 -26.45 -6.40 1.36
N TYR A 81 -26.59 -7.47 2.15
CA TYR A 81 -25.58 -7.88 3.12
C TYR A 81 -24.24 -8.18 2.45
N TYR A 82 -24.23 -8.96 1.37
CA TYR A 82 -23.01 -9.27 0.63
C TYR A 82 -22.32 -8.00 0.09
N LYS A 83 -23.08 -7.07 -0.48
CA LYS A 83 -22.54 -5.78 -0.95
C LYS A 83 -21.92 -4.98 0.20
N ALA A 84 -22.58 -4.95 1.36
CA ALA A 84 -22.04 -4.29 2.55
C ALA A 84 -20.73 -4.96 3.01
N LEU A 85 -20.72 -6.30 3.07
CA LEU A 85 -19.56 -7.09 3.47
C LEU A 85 -18.35 -6.89 2.53
N VAL A 86 -18.59 -6.80 1.22
CA VAL A 86 -17.52 -6.54 0.25
C VAL A 86 -16.94 -5.13 0.43
N ARG A 87 -17.79 -4.13 0.72
CA ARG A 87 -17.35 -2.75 1.00
C ARG A 87 -16.53 -2.70 2.28
N THR A 88 -17.05 -3.25 3.38
CA THR A 88 -16.31 -3.27 4.65
C THR A 88 -15.00 -4.03 4.56
N ARG A 89 -14.95 -5.15 3.83
CA ARG A 89 -13.71 -5.87 3.56
C ARG A 89 -12.69 -5.01 2.82
N LYS A 90 -13.13 -4.26 1.81
CA LYS A 90 -12.25 -3.35 1.06
C LYS A 90 -11.69 -2.26 1.98
N ASP A 91 -12.54 -1.63 2.77
CA ASP A 91 -12.16 -0.56 3.70
C ASP A 91 -11.20 -1.08 4.78
N LEU A 92 -11.46 -2.28 5.30
CA LEU A 92 -10.59 -2.94 6.28
C LEU A 92 -9.20 -3.24 5.72
N LEU A 93 -9.11 -3.77 4.49
CA LEU A 93 -7.82 -4.03 3.84
C LEU A 93 -7.04 -2.75 3.58
N GLN A 94 -7.72 -1.68 3.17
CA GLN A 94 -7.10 -0.38 2.96
C GLN A 94 -6.58 0.22 4.28
N SER A 95 -7.38 0.16 5.34
CA SER A 95 -6.97 0.63 6.67
C SER A 95 -5.78 -0.19 7.21
N GLN A 96 -5.84 -1.52 7.09
CA GLN A 96 -4.73 -2.40 7.50
C GLN A 96 -3.44 -2.05 6.76
N TRP A 97 -3.53 -1.77 5.46
CA TRP A 97 -2.38 -1.34 4.66
C TRP A 97 -1.78 -0.03 5.21
N TRP A 98 -2.61 0.98 5.48
CA TRP A 98 -2.14 2.25 6.07
C TRP A 98 -1.49 2.07 7.43
N HIS A 99 -2.10 1.28 8.32
CA HIS A 99 -1.52 1.00 9.63
C HIS A 99 -0.16 0.30 9.53
N ARG A 100 0.00 -0.62 8.57
CA ARG A 100 1.28 -1.28 8.33
C ARG A 100 2.35 -0.29 7.85
N GLN A 101 2.00 0.65 6.97
CA GLN A 101 2.91 1.70 6.52
C GLN A 101 3.34 2.61 7.67
N LEU A 102 2.39 3.04 8.50
CA LEU A 102 2.69 3.89 9.65
C LEU A 102 3.59 3.18 10.67
N LEU A 103 3.33 1.89 10.93
CA LEU A 103 4.16 1.08 11.82
C LEU A 103 5.59 0.96 11.28
N GLU A 104 5.76 0.74 9.98
CA GLU A 104 7.08 0.62 9.37
C GLU A 104 7.85 1.95 9.42
N GLN A 105 7.19 3.07 9.13
CA GLN A 105 7.77 4.40 9.32
C GLN A 105 8.18 4.66 10.77
N GLY A 106 7.32 4.28 11.73
CA GLY A 106 7.62 4.39 13.15
C GLY A 106 8.84 3.57 13.58
N LYS A 107 9.00 2.35 13.06
CA LYS A 107 10.18 1.51 13.31
C LYS A 107 11.47 2.14 12.77
N VAL A 108 11.42 2.69 11.56
CA VAL A 108 12.58 3.36 10.95
C VAL A 108 13.00 4.56 11.80
N LEU A 109 12.04 5.42 12.18
CA LEU A 109 12.32 6.57 13.07
C LEU A 109 12.88 6.13 14.42
N GLN A 110 12.33 5.07 15.01
CA GLN A 110 12.83 4.53 16.27
C GLN A 110 14.27 4.02 16.16
N GLN A 111 14.63 3.36 15.04
CA GLN A 111 16.00 2.90 14.79
C GLN A 111 16.97 4.06 14.59
N GLN A 112 16.55 5.11 13.88
CA GLN A 112 17.36 6.32 13.69
C GLN A 112 17.65 7.00 15.02
N ILE A 113 16.62 7.27 15.83
CA ILE A 113 16.79 7.89 17.15
C ILE A 113 17.69 7.04 18.05
N ARG A 114 17.52 5.70 18.01
CA ARG A 114 18.38 4.79 18.78
C ARG A 114 19.86 4.92 18.35
N ALA A 115 20.13 4.88 17.05
CA ALA A 115 21.48 4.99 16.53
C ALA A 115 22.13 6.35 16.87
N GLU A 116 21.36 7.44 16.75
CA GLU A 116 21.80 8.78 17.16
C GLU A 116 22.17 8.83 18.64
N LYS A 117 21.31 8.27 19.52
CA LYS A 117 21.58 8.24 20.96
C LYS A 117 22.74 7.33 21.34
N GLU A 118 22.92 6.21 20.64
CA GLU A 118 24.10 5.36 20.83
C GLU A 118 25.38 6.09 20.42
N ALA A 119 25.37 6.85 19.31
CA ALA A 119 26.49 7.68 18.89
C ALA A 119 26.79 8.81 19.89
N GLU A 120 25.77 9.54 20.36
CA GLU A 120 25.93 10.56 21.41
C GLU A 120 26.54 9.97 22.69
N MET A 121 26.07 8.80 23.13
CA MET A 121 26.64 8.13 24.31
C MET A 121 28.09 7.73 24.11
N LEU A 122 28.47 7.23 22.92
CA LEU A 122 29.86 6.90 22.61
C LEU A 122 30.74 8.15 22.63
N GLN A 123 30.26 9.27 22.07
CA GLN A 123 30.97 10.54 22.12
C GLN A 123 31.18 11.02 23.55
N CYS A 124 30.13 10.98 24.39
CA CYS A 124 30.25 11.32 25.81
C CYS A 124 31.25 10.45 26.56
N LYS A 125 31.27 9.13 26.29
CA LYS A 125 32.25 8.20 26.89
C LYS A 125 33.67 8.55 26.47
N ASN A 126 33.90 8.86 25.20
CA ASN A 126 35.22 9.25 24.71
C ASN A 126 35.69 10.55 25.37
N ASN A 127 34.82 11.56 25.45
CA ASN A 127 35.15 12.82 26.12
C ASN A 127 35.47 12.60 27.60
N LEU A 128 34.70 11.74 28.28
CA LEU A 128 34.93 11.40 29.69
C LEU A 128 36.29 10.72 29.87
N ALA A 129 36.65 9.77 29.00
CA ALA A 129 37.96 9.11 29.05
C ALA A 129 39.11 10.10 28.84
N GLN A 130 38.98 11.03 27.88
CA GLN A 130 39.97 12.08 27.65
C GLN A 130 40.13 13.01 28.86
N LEU A 131 39.02 13.38 29.50
CA LEU A 131 39.06 14.20 30.71
C LEU A 131 39.73 13.45 31.87
N GLN A 132 39.46 12.16 32.04
CA GLN A 132 40.12 11.32 33.04
C GLN A 132 41.62 11.23 32.80
N GLU A 133 42.06 10.99 31.56
CA GLU A 133 43.49 10.96 31.20
C GLU A 133 44.16 12.31 31.50
N SER A 134 43.50 13.43 31.16
CA SER A 134 44.03 14.76 31.47
C SER A 134 44.14 15.03 32.98
N LEU A 135 43.19 14.51 33.76
CA LEU A 135 43.20 14.64 35.21
C LEU A 135 44.34 13.81 35.83
N GLU A 136 44.50 12.56 35.39
CA GLU A 136 45.59 11.68 35.84
C GLU A 136 46.96 12.27 35.51
N GLN A 137 47.11 12.85 34.31
CA GLN A 137 48.33 13.55 33.92
C GLN A 137 48.61 14.76 34.81
N ALA A 138 47.61 15.62 35.03
CA ALA A 138 47.75 16.78 35.90
C ALA A 138 48.09 16.38 37.35
N GLN A 139 47.48 15.31 37.86
CA GLN A 139 47.82 14.76 39.17
C GLN A 139 49.25 14.25 39.21
N SER A 140 49.72 13.51 38.21
CA SER A 140 51.12 13.06 38.13
C SER A 140 52.09 14.24 38.14
N ASP A 141 51.79 15.29 37.37
CA ASP A 141 52.62 16.49 37.31
C ASP A 141 52.67 17.20 38.67
N ILE A 142 51.54 17.32 39.38
CA ILE A 142 51.50 17.88 40.74
C ILE A 142 52.42 17.09 41.67
N HIS A 143 52.32 15.77 41.71
CA HIS A 143 53.19 14.94 42.56
C HIS A 143 54.68 15.14 42.21
N GLN A 144 55.02 15.24 40.92
CA GLN A 144 56.40 15.53 40.51
C GLN A 144 56.89 16.90 40.98
N TRP A 145 56.03 17.91 40.96
CA TRP A 145 56.36 19.25 41.45
C TRP A 145 56.49 19.28 42.97
N GLU A 146 55.63 18.57 43.70
CA GLU A 146 55.72 18.38 45.16
C GLU A 146 57.04 17.72 45.55
N ASP A 147 57.44 16.65 44.86
CA ASP A 147 58.73 15.98 45.07
C ASP A 147 59.93 16.91 44.84
N ARG A 148 59.87 17.70 43.77
CA ARG A 148 60.93 18.69 43.45
C ARG A 148 60.98 19.80 44.50
N TRP A 149 59.82 20.27 44.94
CA TRP A 149 59.69 21.28 45.98
C TRP A 149 60.24 20.79 47.32
N ALA A 150 59.87 19.59 47.74
CA ALA A 150 60.39 18.96 48.97
C ALA A 150 61.93 18.84 48.92
N LYS A 151 62.48 18.37 47.80
CA LYS A 151 63.94 18.31 47.61
C LYS A 151 64.62 19.68 47.68
N ALA A 152 63.99 20.73 47.14
CA ALA A 152 64.50 22.09 47.21
C ALA A 152 64.47 22.62 48.65
N GLN A 153 63.37 22.37 49.37
CA GLN A 153 63.21 22.72 50.78
C GLN A 153 64.24 22.01 51.66
N ASP A 154 64.48 20.71 51.48
CA ASP A 154 65.50 19.95 52.20
C ASP A 154 66.92 20.49 51.95
N ARG A 155 67.20 20.94 50.72
CA ARG A 155 68.49 21.59 50.40
C ARG A 155 68.61 22.94 51.11
N ALA A 156 67.55 23.73 51.12
CA ALA A 156 67.53 25.01 51.80
C ALA A 156 67.71 24.85 53.32
N ALA A 157 67.02 23.89 53.93
CA ALA A 157 67.15 23.56 55.35
C ALA A 157 68.57 23.12 55.72
N ARG A 158 69.20 22.26 54.91
CA ARG A 158 70.61 21.85 55.10
C ARG A 158 71.56 23.04 55.05
N LYS A 159 71.45 23.89 54.03
CA LYS A 159 72.27 25.12 53.93
C LYS A 159 72.05 26.06 55.12
N ALA A 160 70.80 26.24 55.56
CA ALA A 160 70.49 27.06 56.73
C ALA A 160 71.13 26.49 58.02
N MET A 161 71.16 25.16 58.17
CA MET A 161 71.83 24.48 59.28
C MET A 161 73.36 24.67 59.22
N GLU A 162 73.98 24.55 58.04
CA GLU A 162 75.40 24.81 57.82
C GLU A 162 75.78 26.27 58.12
N LEU A 163 74.99 27.23 57.67
CA LEU A 163 75.21 28.65 57.99
C LEU A 163 75.09 28.90 59.50
N LYS A 164 74.11 28.29 60.16
CA LYS A 164 73.94 28.38 61.61
C LYS A 164 75.15 27.78 62.35
N SER A 165 75.66 26.63 61.93
CA SER A 165 76.83 26.00 62.55
C SER A 165 78.10 26.83 62.36
N LEU A 166 78.34 27.36 61.16
CA LEU A 166 79.45 28.27 60.89
C LEU A 166 79.37 29.54 61.75
N THR A 167 78.18 30.14 61.87
CA THR A 167 77.98 31.34 62.69
C THR A 167 78.26 31.07 64.16
N MET A 168 77.82 29.92 64.68
CA MET A 168 78.13 29.50 66.06
C MET A 168 79.63 29.25 66.26
N ALA A 169 80.31 28.61 65.29
CA ALA A 169 81.74 28.38 65.34
C ALA A 169 82.54 29.70 65.33
N ILE A 170 82.17 30.64 64.45
CA ILE A 170 82.73 31.99 64.42
C ILE A 170 82.50 32.67 65.77
N HIS A 171 81.28 32.67 66.30
CA HIS A 171 80.99 33.28 67.60
C HIS A 171 81.86 32.69 68.72
N SER A 172 82.06 31.36 68.73
CA SER A 172 82.92 30.68 69.72
C SER A 172 84.42 30.97 69.57
N LEU A 173 84.89 31.43 68.41
CA LEU A 173 86.29 31.82 68.18
C LEU A 173 86.58 33.27 68.60
N PHE A 174 85.55 34.09 68.76
CA PHE A 174 85.65 35.50 69.16
C PHE A 174 85.14 35.75 70.59
N GLN A 175 84.90 34.69 71.37
CA GLN A 175 84.66 34.70 72.83
C GLN A 175 85.89 34.14 73.56
#